data_AF-A0A2J6MYX7-F1
#
_entry.id   AF-A0A2J6MYX7-F1
#
_cell.length_a   1.000
_cell.length_b   1.000
_cell.length_c   1.000
_cell.angle_alpha   90.00
_cell.angle_beta   90.00
_cell.angle_gamma   90.00
#
_symmetry.space_group_name_H-M   'P 1'
#
loop_
_entity.id
_entity.type
_entity.pdbx_description
1 polymer ?
#
loop_
_entity_poly.entity_id
_entity_poly.type
_entity_poly.pdbx_seq_one_letter_code
_entity_poly.pdbx_strand_id
1 'polypeptide(L)'
;MAPVIGVILGPYLGAFSTIVGGAIGLLTGFFSHVSLVAGVAAAFFAGSIQAGRRDLCTLTYFSLLLLFGFCPFVGPVWLYPPLMWFQIFGFIVLISPMQSWAINNMKNAKGNRMHILGFFTTFLVSTLAGQIAGSFTFELTLWPLFTANVNVIEAYWQLVAFTYPIERVIIALASTFIGMALHKALKSMSIEKGFVNT
;
A
#
# COMPACT_ATOMS: atom_id res chain seq x y z
N MET A 1 -3.01 3.26 7.79
CA MET A 1 -4.47 3.08 7.90
C MET A 1 -5.21 3.06 6.56
N ALA A 2 -4.75 3.77 5.53
CA ALA A 2 -5.33 3.71 4.19
C ALA A 2 -5.65 2.28 3.64
N PRO A 3 -4.78 1.27 3.81
CA PRO A 3 -5.09 -0.10 3.38
C PRO A 3 -6.36 -0.68 4.03
N VAL A 4 -6.60 -0.37 5.31
CA VAL A 4 -7.78 -0.84 6.05
C VAL A 4 -9.06 -0.26 5.46
N ILE A 5 -9.04 1.03 5.14
CA ILE A 5 -10.16 1.73 4.50
C ILE A 5 -10.44 1.11 3.12
N GLY A 6 -9.38 0.84 2.34
CA GLY A 6 -9.47 0.16 1.05
C GLY A 6 -10.11 -1.23 1.13
N VAL A 7 -9.72 -2.02 2.13
CA VAL A 7 -10.29 -3.34 2.39
C VAL A 7 -11.80 -3.27 2.69
N ILE A 8 -12.23 -2.27 3.47
CA ILE A 8 -13.62 -2.20 3.94
C ILE A 8 -14.55 -1.63 2.88
N LEU A 9 -14.14 -0.53 2.26
CA LEU A 9 -14.98 0.21 1.31
C LEU A 9 -14.79 -0.28 -0.14
N GLY A 10 -13.76 -1.09 -0.40
CA GLY A 10 -13.35 -1.47 -1.74
C GLY A 10 -12.47 -0.41 -2.42
N PRO A 11 -12.03 -0.66 -3.65
CA PRO A 11 -10.94 0.09 -4.29
C PRO A 11 -11.28 1.55 -4.56
N TYR A 12 -12.46 1.85 -5.09
CA TYR A 12 -12.83 3.21 -5.50
C TYR A 12 -13.28 4.06 -4.31
N LEU A 13 -14.18 3.55 -3.48
CA LEU A 13 -14.65 4.28 -2.30
C LEU A 13 -13.55 4.45 -1.25
N GLY A 14 -12.67 3.45 -1.11
CA GLY A 14 -11.50 3.57 -0.24
C GLY A 14 -10.48 4.60 -0.74
N ALA A 15 -10.21 4.62 -2.04
CA ALA A 15 -9.38 5.66 -2.66
C ALA A 15 -10.01 7.05 -2.48
N PHE A 16 -11.31 7.20 -2.72
CA PHE A 16 -11.99 8.50 -2.53
C PHE A 16 -11.98 8.97 -1.07
N SER A 17 -12.25 8.08 -0.13
CA SER A 17 -12.17 8.38 1.31
C SER A 17 -10.77 8.84 1.73
N THR A 18 -9.73 8.21 1.17
CA THR A 18 -8.34 8.61 1.44
C THR A 18 -7.94 9.91 0.74
N ILE A 19 -8.52 10.24 -0.43
CA ILE A 19 -8.37 11.58 -1.03
C ILE A 19 -8.94 12.64 -0.11
N VAL A 20 -10.19 12.47 0.36
CA VAL A 20 -10.85 13.46 1.23
C VAL A 20 -10.09 13.62 2.55
N GLY A 21 -9.76 12.52 3.23
CA GLY A 21 -8.98 12.56 4.47
C GLY A 21 -7.57 13.13 4.26
N GLY A 22 -6.93 12.77 3.14
CA GLY A 22 -5.63 13.29 2.75
C GLY A 22 -5.66 14.79 2.43
N ALA A 23 -6.69 15.28 1.75
CA ALA A 23 -6.88 16.69 1.44
C ALA A 23 -7.05 17.53 2.72
N ILE A 24 -7.87 17.06 3.66
CA ILE A 24 -8.02 17.70 4.99
C ILE A 24 -6.67 17.73 5.72
N GLY A 25 -5.94 16.62 5.73
CA GLY A 25 -4.61 16.54 6.34
C GLY A 25 -3.55 17.43 5.66
N LEU A 26 -3.69 17.65 4.36
CA LEU A 26 -2.83 18.55 3.58
C LEU A 26 -3.12 20.01 3.92
N LEU A 27 -4.40 20.40 3.96
CA LEU A 27 -4.82 21.76 4.32
C LEU A 27 -4.45 22.14 5.77
N THR A 28 -4.40 21.16 6.66
CA THR A 28 -3.99 21.34 8.07
C THR A 28 -2.48 21.25 8.28
N GLY A 29 -1.70 20.94 7.25
CA GLY A 29 -0.23 20.84 7.30
C GLY A 29 0.32 19.55 7.89
N PHE A 30 -0.52 18.58 8.26
CA PHE A 30 -0.07 17.28 8.80
C PHE A 30 0.41 16.31 7.72
N PHE A 31 -0.04 16.48 6.47
CA PHE A 31 0.36 15.62 5.35
C PHE A 31 0.95 16.40 4.18
N SER A 32 1.87 15.74 3.48
CA SER A 32 2.41 16.21 2.20
C SER A 32 1.61 15.66 1.01
N HIS A 33 1.73 16.30 -0.15
CA HIS A 33 1.19 15.81 -1.42
C HIS A 33 1.64 14.36 -1.73
N VAL A 34 2.88 14.02 -1.37
CA VAL A 34 3.46 12.68 -1.50
C VAL A 34 2.72 11.66 -0.62
N SER A 35 2.42 12.04 0.63
CA SER A 35 1.68 11.20 1.57
C SER A 35 0.25 10.94 1.11
N LEU A 36 -0.38 11.92 0.47
CA LEU A 36 -1.71 11.78 -0.12
C LEU A 36 -1.71 10.72 -1.23
N VAL A 37 -0.83 10.87 -2.23
CA VAL A 37 -0.75 9.91 -3.35
C VAL A 37 -0.43 8.50 -2.85
N ALA A 38 0.50 8.38 -1.90
CA ALA A 38 0.82 7.11 -1.28
C ALA A 38 -0.38 6.46 -0.57
N GLY A 39 -1.16 7.26 0.17
CA GLY A 39 -2.37 6.80 0.85
C GLY A 39 -3.45 6.32 -0.12
N VAL A 40 -3.70 7.08 -1.18
CA VAL A 40 -4.69 6.75 -2.22
C VAL A 40 -4.33 5.46 -2.93
N ALA A 41 -3.07 5.33 -3.36
CA ALA A 41 -2.58 4.12 -3.98
C ALA A 41 -2.70 2.92 -3.02
N ALA A 42 -2.28 3.06 -1.77
CA ALA A 42 -2.40 1.97 -0.79
C ALA A 42 -3.86 1.51 -0.61
N ALA A 43 -4.81 2.42 -0.43
CA ALA A 43 -6.23 2.08 -0.31
C ALA A 43 -6.78 1.40 -1.58
N PHE A 44 -6.44 1.94 -2.75
CA PHE A 44 -6.84 1.36 -4.03
C PHE A 44 -6.34 -0.07 -4.20
N PHE A 45 -5.06 -0.33 -3.91
CA PHE A 45 -4.46 -1.66 -4.00
C PHE A 45 -5.08 -2.64 -3.00
N ALA A 46 -5.26 -2.24 -1.74
CA ALA A 46 -5.85 -3.10 -0.73
C ALA A 46 -7.28 -3.52 -1.10
N GLY A 47 -8.09 -2.57 -1.56
CA GLY A 47 -9.46 -2.84 -2.00
C GLY A 47 -9.51 -3.68 -3.28
N SER A 48 -8.63 -3.43 -4.25
CA SER A 48 -8.60 -4.16 -5.52
C SER A 48 -8.17 -5.62 -5.32
N ILE A 49 -7.17 -5.85 -4.45
CA ILE A 49 -6.72 -7.19 -4.05
C ILE A 49 -7.87 -7.96 -3.40
N GLN A 50 -8.60 -7.35 -2.45
CA GLN A 50 -9.72 -8.01 -1.80
C GLN A 50 -10.90 -8.30 -2.73
N ALA A 51 -11.15 -7.40 -3.69
CA ALA A 51 -12.13 -7.57 -4.74
C ALA A 51 -11.75 -8.64 -5.78
N GLY A 52 -10.55 -9.24 -5.68
CA GLY A 52 -10.07 -10.28 -6.58
C GLY A 52 -9.54 -9.77 -7.92
N ARG A 53 -9.39 -8.45 -8.09
CA ARG A 53 -8.89 -7.79 -9.31
C ARG A 53 -7.36 -7.77 -9.35
N ARG A 54 -6.78 -8.95 -9.21
CA ARG A 54 -5.35 -9.14 -9.02
C ARG A 54 -4.54 -8.82 -10.30
N ASP A 55 -5.13 -9.07 -11.45
CA ASP A 55 -4.63 -8.69 -12.77
C ASP A 55 -4.39 -7.19 -12.88
N LEU A 56 -5.39 -6.37 -12.53
CA LEU A 56 -5.29 -4.92 -12.52
C LEU A 56 -4.24 -4.43 -11.53
N CYS A 57 -4.20 -5.00 -10.32
CA CYS A 57 -3.13 -4.69 -9.35
C CYS A 57 -1.75 -5.05 -9.88
N THR A 58 -1.60 -6.20 -10.53
CA THR A 58 -0.31 -6.64 -11.04
C THR A 58 0.19 -5.70 -12.12
N LEU A 59 -0.67 -5.35 -13.09
CA LEU A 59 -0.34 -4.41 -14.15
C LEU A 59 0.02 -3.03 -13.59
N THR A 60 -0.83 -2.48 -12.71
CA THR A 60 -0.59 -1.15 -12.13
C THR A 60 0.65 -1.10 -11.23
N TYR A 61 0.91 -2.15 -10.44
CA TYR A 61 2.13 -2.24 -9.62
C TYR A 61 3.37 -2.31 -10.49
N PHE A 62 3.33 -3.13 -11.54
CA PHE A 62 4.44 -3.26 -12.48
C PHE A 62 4.71 -1.93 -13.20
N SER A 63 3.67 -1.25 -13.68
CA SER A 63 3.80 0.08 -14.27
C SER A 63 4.39 1.09 -13.28
N LEU A 64 3.93 1.11 -12.03
CA LEU A 64 4.50 1.97 -10.99
C LEU A 64 5.98 1.66 -10.72
N LEU A 65 6.35 0.37 -10.69
CA LEU A 65 7.73 -0.05 -10.45
C LEU A 65 8.66 0.35 -11.60
N LEU A 66 8.20 0.25 -12.84
CA LEU A 66 8.94 0.73 -14.01
C LEU A 66 9.05 2.25 -14.02
N LEU A 67 7.95 2.96 -13.79
CA LEU A 67 7.94 4.41 -13.74
C LEU A 67 8.86 4.92 -12.65
N PHE A 68 8.73 4.41 -11.43
CA PHE A 68 9.62 4.78 -10.34
C PHE A 68 11.08 4.43 -10.63
N GLY A 69 11.37 3.23 -11.14
CA GLY A 69 12.73 2.77 -11.35
C GLY A 69 13.49 3.54 -12.43
N PHE A 70 12.82 3.87 -13.53
CA PHE A 70 13.45 4.40 -14.75
C PHE A 70 13.11 5.86 -15.06
N CYS A 71 12.11 6.44 -14.40
CA CYS A 71 11.65 7.80 -14.67
C CYS A 71 11.64 8.63 -13.38
N PRO A 72 12.29 9.80 -13.34
CA PRO A 72 13.14 10.44 -14.37
C PRO A 72 14.46 9.70 -14.69
N PHE A 73 15.27 10.23 -15.63
CA PHE A 73 16.56 9.66 -16.08
C PHE A 73 17.61 9.51 -14.95
N VAL A 74 17.32 10.03 -13.75
CA VAL A 74 18.11 9.86 -12.51
C VAL A 74 17.44 8.88 -11.52
N GLY A 75 16.58 8.00 -12.03
CA GLY A 75 15.81 7.04 -11.26
C GLY A 75 16.67 6.10 -10.40
N PRO A 76 16.05 5.42 -9.41
CA PRO A 76 16.72 4.50 -8.51
C PRO A 76 17.53 3.41 -9.21
N VAL A 77 17.11 2.94 -10.39
CA VAL A 77 17.87 1.93 -11.15
C VAL A 77 19.25 2.44 -11.55
N TRP A 78 19.39 3.73 -11.81
CA TRP A 78 20.64 4.34 -12.22
C TRP A 78 21.47 4.80 -11.02
N LEU A 79 20.79 5.32 -9.99
CA LEU A 79 21.45 6.01 -8.89
C LEU A 79 21.77 5.11 -7.70
N TYR A 80 20.80 4.30 -7.28
CA TYR A 80 20.96 3.40 -6.15
C TYR A 80 20.04 2.19 -6.30
N PRO A 81 20.40 1.23 -7.18
CA PRO A 81 19.59 0.04 -7.46
C PRO A 81 19.09 -0.72 -6.23
N PRO A 82 19.87 -0.81 -5.11
CA PRO A 82 19.40 -1.50 -3.92
C PRO A 82 18.06 -0.97 -3.43
N LEU A 83 17.72 0.32 -3.59
CA LEU A 83 16.44 0.87 -3.12
C LEU A 83 15.20 0.06 -3.55
N MET A 84 15.25 -0.57 -4.73
CA MET A 84 14.13 -1.31 -5.30
C MET A 84 13.92 -2.69 -4.69
N TRP A 85 14.85 -3.21 -3.88
CA TRP A 85 14.86 -4.59 -3.41
C TRP A 85 13.52 -4.99 -2.75
N PHE A 86 13.00 -4.13 -1.87
CA PHE A 86 11.79 -4.43 -1.10
C PHE A 86 10.51 -4.26 -1.93
N GLN A 87 10.56 -3.37 -2.92
CA GLN A 87 9.46 -3.14 -3.86
C GLN A 87 9.32 -4.31 -4.83
N ILE A 88 10.45 -4.84 -5.31
CA ILE A 88 10.52 -6.07 -6.12
C ILE A 88 10.02 -7.26 -5.31
N PHE A 89 10.42 -7.37 -4.04
CA PHE A 89 9.87 -8.39 -3.14
C PHE A 89 8.34 -8.30 -3.07
N GLY A 90 7.78 -7.11 -2.84
CA GLY A 90 6.33 -6.89 -2.85
C GLY A 90 5.65 -7.30 -4.16
N PHE A 91 6.28 -7.03 -5.30
CA PHE A 91 5.78 -7.46 -6.61
C PHE A 91 5.79 -8.98 -6.74
N ILE A 92 6.88 -9.64 -6.35
CA ILE A 92 6.99 -11.11 -6.35
C ILE A 92 5.87 -11.71 -5.50
N VAL A 93 5.63 -11.17 -4.30
CA VAL A 93 4.51 -11.59 -3.44
C VAL A 93 3.17 -11.40 -4.16
N LEU A 94 2.94 -10.25 -4.79
CA LEU A 94 1.71 -9.95 -5.52
C LEU A 94 1.46 -10.88 -6.72
N ILE A 95 2.49 -11.35 -7.43
CA ILE A 95 2.35 -12.31 -8.56
C ILE A 95 2.45 -13.79 -8.13
N SER A 96 2.92 -14.06 -6.92
CA SER A 96 3.00 -15.41 -6.38
C SER A 96 1.64 -15.98 -5.97
N PRO A 97 1.46 -17.31 -5.90
CA PRO A 97 0.26 -17.92 -5.32
C PRO A 97 0.03 -17.52 -3.84
N MET A 98 1.04 -16.96 -3.17
CA MET A 98 0.94 -16.47 -1.79
C MET A 98 -0.12 -15.38 -1.64
N GLN A 99 -0.31 -14.51 -2.64
CA GLN A 99 -1.35 -13.48 -2.58
C GLN A 99 -2.76 -14.09 -2.70
N SER A 100 -2.96 -15.07 -3.57
CA SER A 100 -4.23 -15.81 -3.65
C SER A 100 -4.52 -16.56 -2.34
N TRP A 101 -3.50 -17.18 -1.77
CA TRP A 101 -3.58 -17.81 -0.45
C TRP A 101 -3.95 -16.79 0.63
N ALA A 102 -3.35 -15.60 0.63
CA ALA A 102 -3.64 -14.54 1.59
C ALA A 102 -5.11 -14.08 1.51
N ILE A 103 -5.62 -13.82 0.30
CA ILE A 103 -7.03 -13.43 0.08
C ILE A 103 -7.98 -14.52 0.58
N ASN A 104 -7.69 -15.78 0.29
CA ASN A 104 -8.53 -16.89 0.75
C ASN A 104 -8.55 -16.98 2.28
N ASN A 105 -7.40 -16.80 2.95
CA ASN A 105 -7.34 -16.80 4.40
C ASN A 105 -7.98 -15.56 5.04
N MET A 106 -8.02 -14.41 4.37
CA MET A 106 -8.80 -13.27 4.86
C MET A 106 -10.31 -13.55 4.86
N LYS A 107 -10.82 -14.39 3.95
CA LYS A 107 -12.25 -14.68 3.84
C LYS A 107 -12.67 -15.91 4.65
N ASN A 108 -11.86 -16.96 4.60
CA ASN A 108 -12.21 -18.32 5.01
C ASN A 108 -11.25 -18.93 6.05
N ALA A 109 -10.40 -18.13 6.71
CA ALA A 109 -9.44 -18.70 7.65
C ALA A 109 -10.13 -19.51 8.77
N LYS A 110 -9.66 -20.75 8.94
CA LYS A 110 -10.08 -21.66 10.00
C LYS A 110 -9.49 -21.31 11.38
N GLY A 111 -8.50 -20.42 11.44
CA GLY A 111 -7.83 -20.04 12.69
C GLY A 111 -7.24 -18.63 12.65
N ASN A 112 -7.04 -18.05 13.84
CA ASN A 112 -6.63 -16.65 14.00
C ASN A 112 -5.28 -16.36 13.32
N ARG A 113 -4.30 -17.27 13.42
CA ARG A 113 -2.97 -17.11 12.80
C ARG A 113 -3.03 -16.94 11.28
N MET A 114 -3.79 -17.80 10.59
CA MET A 114 -3.93 -17.72 9.13
C MET A 114 -4.65 -16.44 8.71
N HIS A 115 -5.61 -16.01 9.52
CA HIS A 115 -6.34 -14.76 9.29
C HIS A 115 -5.40 -13.54 9.41
N ILE A 116 -4.53 -13.52 10.45
CA ILE A 116 -3.49 -12.48 10.64
C ILE A 116 -2.58 -12.45 9.42
N LEU A 117 -2.06 -13.60 8.99
CA LEU A 117 -1.14 -13.68 7.86
C LEU A 117 -1.78 -13.20 6.55
N GLY A 118 -3.06 -13.52 6.31
CA GLY A 118 -3.78 -13.05 5.13
C GLY A 118 -3.89 -11.52 5.07
N PHE A 119 -4.30 -10.90 6.18
CA PHE A 119 -4.36 -9.44 6.29
C PHE A 119 -2.98 -8.79 6.19
N PHE A 120 -1.99 -9.35 6.88
CA PHE A 120 -0.62 -8.84 6.88
C PHE A 120 -0.03 -8.81 5.48
N THR A 121 -0.10 -9.92 4.74
CA THR A 121 0.42 -9.99 3.37
C THR A 121 -0.27 -8.98 2.46
N THR A 122 -1.60 -8.88 2.53
CA THR A 122 -2.37 -7.94 1.71
C THR A 122 -2.05 -6.48 2.04
N PHE A 123 -1.93 -6.15 3.33
CA PHE A 123 -1.56 -4.80 3.75
C PHE A 123 -0.11 -4.47 3.45
N LEU A 124 0.81 -5.44 3.53
CA LEU A 124 2.20 -5.24 3.17
C LEU A 124 2.35 -4.91 1.67
N VAL A 125 1.71 -5.68 0.80
CA VAL A 125 1.72 -5.41 -0.66
C VAL A 125 1.09 -4.06 -0.98
N SER A 126 -0.03 -3.74 -0.33
CA SER A 126 -0.72 -2.45 -0.50
C SER A 126 0.13 -1.26 -0.06
N THR A 127 0.80 -1.34 1.10
CA THR A 127 1.65 -0.24 1.57
C THR A 127 2.90 -0.07 0.72
N LEU A 128 3.42 -1.17 0.13
CA LEU A 128 4.51 -1.10 -0.84
C LEU A 128 4.08 -0.43 -2.13
N ALA A 129 2.89 -0.74 -2.65
CA ALA A 129 2.35 -0.03 -3.81
C ALA A 129 2.18 1.48 -3.53
N GLY A 130 1.67 1.81 -2.33
CA GLY A 130 1.59 3.19 -1.85
C GLY A 130 2.96 3.87 -1.77
N GLN A 131 3.98 3.15 -1.29
CA GLN A 131 5.34 3.68 -1.25
C GLN A 131 5.87 3.99 -2.65
N ILE A 132 5.73 3.08 -3.61
CA ILE A 132 6.24 3.30 -4.97
C ILE A 132 5.56 4.54 -5.56
N ALA A 133 4.24 4.66 -5.43
CA ALA A 133 3.50 5.83 -5.91
C ALA A 133 3.94 7.14 -5.22
N GLY A 134 4.16 7.09 -3.91
CA GLY A 134 4.69 8.23 -3.14
C GLY A 134 6.10 8.60 -3.56
N SER A 135 7.02 7.64 -3.60
CA SER A 135 8.42 7.86 -3.99
C SER A 135 8.54 8.37 -5.42
N PHE A 136 7.73 7.88 -6.35
CA PHE A 136 7.65 8.41 -7.71
C PHE A 136 7.15 9.86 -7.73
N THR A 137 6.09 10.18 -6.97
CA THR A 137 5.59 11.56 -6.85
C THR A 137 6.64 12.48 -6.23
N PHE A 138 7.36 11.99 -5.21
CA PHE A 138 8.46 12.70 -4.58
C PHE A 138 9.54 13.02 -5.61
N GLU A 139 9.94 12.05 -6.43
CA GLU A 139 10.99 12.24 -7.42
C GLU A 139 10.59 13.24 -8.51
N LEU A 140 9.36 13.15 -9.02
CA LEU A 140 8.82 14.13 -9.98
C LEU A 140 8.72 15.54 -9.42
N THR A 141 8.48 15.65 -8.11
CA THR A 141 8.35 16.96 -7.47
C THR A 141 9.72 17.53 -7.13
N LEU A 142 10.65 16.72 -6.61
CA LEU A 142 11.95 17.18 -6.13
C LEU A 142 12.94 17.45 -7.26
N TRP A 143 12.92 16.60 -8.31
CA TRP A 143 13.81 16.69 -9.46
C TRP A 143 13.04 17.11 -10.73
N PRO A 144 13.47 18.15 -11.47
CA PRO A 144 14.60 19.05 -11.21
C PRO A 144 14.20 20.29 -10.37
N LEU A 145 12.95 20.37 -9.88
CA LEU A 145 12.36 21.62 -9.38
C LEU A 145 12.97 22.14 -8.07
N PHE A 146 13.37 21.27 -7.13
CA PHE A 146 13.86 21.67 -5.80
C PHE A 146 15.35 21.39 -5.57
N THR A 147 15.91 20.36 -6.20
CA THR A 147 17.35 20.09 -6.15
C THR A 147 17.83 19.43 -7.43
N ALA A 148 18.90 19.98 -8.01
CA ALA A 148 19.63 19.37 -9.13
C ALA A 148 20.88 18.59 -8.64
N ASN A 149 21.08 18.47 -7.33
CA ASN A 149 22.22 17.76 -6.77
C ASN A 149 21.91 16.27 -6.58
N VAL A 150 22.47 15.47 -7.50
CA VAL A 150 22.31 14.02 -7.56
C VAL A 150 22.82 13.32 -6.28
N ASN A 151 23.88 13.82 -5.65
CA ASN A 151 24.46 13.21 -4.44
C ASN A 151 23.50 13.31 -3.24
N VAL A 152 22.71 14.38 -3.16
CA VAL A 152 21.70 14.56 -2.09
C VAL A 152 20.57 13.54 -2.26
N ILE A 153 20.17 13.29 -3.51
CA ILE A 153 19.14 12.31 -3.85
C ILE A 153 19.63 10.89 -3.56
N GLU A 154 20.87 10.58 -3.92
CA GLU A 154 21.48 9.28 -3.62
C GLU A 154 21.56 9.03 -2.11
N ALA A 155 22.03 10.00 -1.32
CA ALA A 155 22.10 9.89 0.14
C ALA A 155 20.70 9.68 0.76
N TYR A 156 19.68 10.35 0.24
CA TYR A 156 18.30 10.12 0.64
C TYR A 156 17.87 8.68 0.33
N TRP A 157 18.13 8.19 -0.89
CA TRP A 157 17.80 6.82 -1.28
C TRP A 157 18.50 5.74 -0.47
N GLN A 158 19.77 5.96 -0.11
CA GLN A 158 20.52 5.05 0.77
C GLN A 158 19.85 4.91 2.15
N LEU A 159 19.47 6.03 2.77
CA LEU A 159 18.78 6.01 4.06
C LEU A 159 17.42 5.33 3.96
N VAL A 160 16.69 5.64 2.90
CA VAL A 160 15.34 5.16 2.62
C VAL A 160 15.31 3.66 2.32
N ALA A 161 16.34 3.11 1.67
CA ALA A 161 16.43 1.68 1.35
C ALA A 161 16.38 0.75 2.58
N PHE A 162 16.75 1.25 3.76
CA PHE A 162 16.73 0.49 5.02
C PHE A 162 15.59 0.89 5.95
N THR A 163 15.28 2.18 6.04
CA THR A 163 14.23 2.67 6.94
C THR A 163 12.82 2.31 6.46
N TYR A 164 12.56 2.39 5.15
CA TYR A 164 11.22 2.11 4.62
C TYR A 164 10.76 0.67 4.84
N PRO A 165 11.58 -0.38 4.60
CA PRO A 165 11.16 -1.74 4.87
C PRO A 165 10.66 -1.95 6.30
N ILE A 166 11.34 -1.35 7.28
CA ILE A 166 10.95 -1.40 8.69
C ILE A 166 9.62 -0.68 8.90
N GLU A 167 9.49 0.56 8.40
CA GLU A 167 8.27 1.35 8.51
C GLU A 167 7.06 0.61 7.91
N ARG A 168 7.23 -0.01 6.75
CA ARG A 168 6.17 -0.73 6.02
C ARG A 168 5.73 -2.00 6.73
N VAL A 169 6.66 -2.74 7.33
CA VAL A 169 6.32 -3.90 8.16
C VAL A 169 5.52 -3.46 9.39
N ILE A 170 5.93 -2.38 10.08
CA ILE A 170 5.21 -1.84 11.23
C ILE A 170 3.79 -1.40 10.85
N ILE A 171 3.64 -0.65 9.76
CA ILE A 171 2.33 -0.18 9.29
C ILE A 171 1.44 -1.36 8.88
N ALA A 172 1.99 -2.37 8.21
CA ALA A 172 1.25 -3.57 7.82
C ALA A 172 0.78 -4.36 9.06
N LEU A 173 1.63 -4.51 10.09
CA LEU A 173 1.26 -5.14 11.36
C LEU A 173 0.16 -4.35 12.07
N ALA A 174 0.32 -3.05 12.25
CA ALA A 174 -0.68 -2.19 12.89
C ALA A 174 -2.03 -2.24 12.13
N SER A 175 -1.97 -2.14 10.80
CA SER A 175 -3.16 -2.24 9.94
C SER A 175 -3.82 -3.61 10.06
N THR A 176 -3.05 -4.69 10.24
CA THR A 176 -3.56 -6.06 10.41
C THR A 176 -4.41 -6.20 11.66
N PHE A 177 -3.94 -5.68 12.80
CA PHE A 177 -4.71 -5.73 14.04
C PHE A 177 -6.02 -4.97 13.93
N ILE A 178 -6.00 -3.77 13.36
CA ILE A 178 -7.20 -2.95 13.18
C ILE A 178 -8.14 -3.57 12.16
N GLY A 179 -7.62 -3.98 11.00
CA GLY A 179 -8.39 -4.61 9.94
C GLY A 179 -9.07 -5.89 10.40
N MET A 180 -8.40 -6.70 11.22
CA MET A 180 -8.99 -7.89 11.81
C MET A 180 -10.10 -7.58 12.81
N ALA A 181 -9.84 -6.66 13.76
CA ALA A 181 -10.84 -6.27 14.75
C ALA A 181 -12.12 -5.78 14.05
N LEU A 182 -11.95 -4.94 13.04
CA LEU A 182 -13.04 -4.37 12.27
C LEU A 182 -13.74 -5.40 11.41
N HIS A 183 -13.01 -6.31 10.76
CA HIS A 183 -13.61 -7.42 10.00
C HIS A 183 -14.46 -8.34 10.88
N LYS A 184 -14.00 -8.67 12.09
CA LYS A 184 -14.78 -9.46 13.07
C LYS A 184 -16.03 -8.72 13.53
N ALA A 185 -15.92 -7.42 13.86
CA ALA A 185 -17.05 -6.60 14.27
C ALA A 185 -18.12 -6.49 13.17
N LEU A 186 -17.71 -6.22 11.93
CA LEU A 186 -18.62 -6.13 10.78
C LEU A 186 -19.32 -7.46 10.51
N LYS A 187 -18.60 -8.58 10.59
CA LYS A 187 -19.18 -9.92 10.42
C LYS A 187 -20.20 -10.24 11.51
N SER A 188 -19.92 -9.90 12.77
CA SER A 188 -20.86 -10.06 13.89
C SER A 188 -22.17 -9.30 13.64
N MET A 189 -22.09 -8.03 13.26
CA MET A 189 -23.28 -7.21 13.00
C MET A 189 -24.09 -7.70 11.80
N SER A 190 -23.43 -8.19 10.75
CA SER A 190 -24.12 -8.75 9.59
C SER A 190 -24.87 -10.04 9.95
N ILE A 191 -24.30 -10.87 10.83
CA ILE A 191 -24.96 -12.08 11.33
C ILE A 191 -26.16 -11.70 12.19
N GLU A 192 -26.01 -10.73 13.10
CA GLU A 192 -27.10 -10.23 13.95
C GLU A 192 -28.27 -9.67 13.12
N LYS A 193 -27.99 -8.86 12.09
CA LYS A 193 -29.03 -8.39 11.14
C LYS A 193 -29.70 -9.51 10.35
N GLY A 194 -29.01 -10.63 10.12
CA GLY A 194 -29.58 -11.83 9.50
C GLY A 194 -30.56 -12.57 10.42
N PHE A 195 -30.31 -12.55 11.73
CA PHE A 195 -31.18 -13.15 12.75
C PHE A 195 -32.40 -12.29 13.10
N VAL A 196 -32.33 -10.96 12.94
CA VAL A 196 -33.45 -10.04 13.24
C VAL A 196 -34.51 -10.00 12.11
N ASN A 197 -34.20 -10.53 10.93
CA ASN A 197 -35.09 -10.54 9.75
C ASN A 197 -35.69 -11.93 9.43
N THR A 198 -35.66 -12.88 10.37
CA THR A 198 -36.33 -14.20 10.28
C THR A 198 -37.31 -14.36 11.42
#